data_AF-A0AB33JB38-F1
#
_entry.id   AF-A0AB33JB38-F1
#
_cell.length_a   1.000
_cell.length_b   1.000
_cell.length_c   1.000
_cell.angle_alpha   90.00
_cell.angle_beta   90.00
_cell.angle_gamma   90.00
#
_symmetry.space_group_name_H-M   'P 1'
#
loop_
_entity.id
_entity.type
_entity.pdbx_description
1 polymer ?
#
loop_
_entity_poly.entity_id
_entity_poly.type
_entity_poly.pdbx_seq_one_letter_code
_entity_poly.pdbx_strand_id
1 'polypeptide(L)'
;MMSQTVLAGVPQQIAYQIMVLDPATGKIKVNANVAIKVEVRQGGEHGTAVFSKDFNVQTDKHGTCNLMLDIPAEMDWSKGDYYFATLVDGKETGVAKMASVPFALCAQTLSGVITPAELIGTWDGEEPAASLNDSHESDGIARLTYTFKKDGTGTLYQKEVDGQYETIIEGTFSWTLTPTGMLLLTDYKLKETENRSTYPEEPKVKHVKPWYTPVVKVGEGKCFFTAVDQDRQEGVVLTRK
;
A
#
# COMPACT_ATOMS: atom_id res chain seq x y z
N MET A 1 -13.71 18.55 -3.40
CA MET A 1 -12.32 18.08 -3.22
C MET A 1 -12.17 16.81 -4.03
N MET A 2 -11.23 16.76 -4.97
CA MET A 2 -11.01 15.56 -5.79
C MET A 2 -10.41 14.46 -4.93
N SER A 3 -11.09 13.31 -4.86
CA SER A 3 -10.58 12.10 -4.24
C SER A 3 -9.49 11.53 -5.13
N GLN A 4 -8.22 11.65 -4.74
CA GLN A 4 -7.12 10.96 -5.41
C GLN A 4 -7.06 9.54 -4.87
N THR A 5 -7.68 8.60 -5.59
CA THR A 5 -7.43 7.17 -5.39
C THR A 5 -6.01 6.89 -5.88
N VAL A 6 -5.06 6.77 -4.95
CA VAL A 6 -3.70 6.32 -5.28
C VAL A 6 -3.77 4.82 -5.54
N LEU A 7 -3.99 4.44 -6.81
CA LEU A 7 -3.67 3.11 -7.29
C LEU A 7 -2.15 2.95 -7.18
N ALA A 8 -1.70 1.84 -6.62
CA ALA A 8 -0.29 1.57 -6.40
C ALA A 8 0.54 1.81 -7.68
N GLY A 9 1.49 2.76 -7.57
CA GLY A 9 2.60 3.00 -8.48
C GLY A 9 2.36 2.69 -9.96
N VAL A 10 1.39 3.36 -10.59
CA VAL A 10 1.36 3.40 -12.06
C VAL A 10 2.66 4.06 -12.55
N PRO A 11 3.43 3.44 -13.47
CA PRO A 11 4.68 4.02 -13.93
C PRO A 11 4.41 5.37 -14.60
N GLN A 12 4.95 6.45 -14.05
CA GLN A 12 4.94 7.78 -14.69
C GLN A 12 6.01 7.88 -15.79
N GLN A 13 7.08 7.09 -15.64
CA GLN A 13 8.15 6.96 -16.62
C GLN A 13 8.55 5.51 -16.78
N ILE A 14 8.82 5.13 -18.03
CA ILE A 14 9.42 3.83 -18.36
C ILE A 14 10.75 4.10 -19.06
N ALA A 15 11.84 3.71 -18.41
CA ALA A 15 13.15 3.65 -19.03
C ALA A 15 13.22 2.40 -19.92
N TYR A 16 13.51 2.59 -21.20
CA TYR A 16 13.48 1.53 -22.19
C TYR A 16 14.80 1.49 -22.98
N GLN A 17 15.51 0.37 -22.88
CA GLN A 17 16.74 0.14 -23.64
C GLN A 17 16.46 -0.84 -24.78
N ILE A 18 16.91 -0.48 -25.99
CA ILE A 18 16.76 -1.30 -27.18
C ILE A 18 18.10 -1.47 -27.89
N MET A 19 18.38 -2.68 -28.37
CA MET A 19 19.43 -2.94 -29.36
C MET A 19 18.80 -3.01 -30.74
N VAL A 20 19.29 -2.20 -31.67
CA VAL A 20 18.70 -2.09 -33.00
C VAL A 20 19.42 -2.99 -33.98
N LEU A 21 18.66 -3.88 -34.62
CA LEU A 21 19.13 -4.76 -35.67
C LEU A 21 18.62 -4.28 -37.02
N ASP A 22 19.43 -4.46 -38.05
CA ASP A 22 19.01 -4.32 -39.44
C ASP A 22 18.03 -5.47 -39.76
N PRO A 23 16.77 -5.17 -40.13
CA PRO A 23 15.76 -6.19 -40.31
C PRO A 23 15.98 -7.08 -41.55
N ALA A 24 16.83 -6.67 -42.50
CA ALA A 24 17.13 -7.46 -43.69
C ALA A 24 18.30 -8.43 -43.47
N THR A 25 19.26 -8.04 -42.63
CA THR A 25 20.53 -8.79 -42.44
C THR A 25 20.69 -9.37 -41.04
N GLY A 26 19.89 -8.93 -40.07
CA GLY A 26 20.02 -9.29 -38.65
C GLY A 26 21.23 -8.68 -37.96
N LYS A 27 22.02 -7.83 -38.64
CA LYS A 27 23.23 -7.22 -38.09
C LYS A 27 22.90 -6.03 -37.18
N ILE A 28 23.72 -5.81 -36.17
CA ILE A 28 23.57 -4.66 -35.27
C ILE A 28 23.80 -3.35 -36.05
N LYS A 29 22.87 -2.39 -35.93
CA LYS A 29 23.01 -1.04 -36.48
C LYS A 29 23.75 -0.16 -35.46
N VAL A 30 25.06 0.02 -35.61
CA VAL A 30 25.89 0.88 -34.73
C VAL A 30 26.01 2.30 -35.27
N ASN A 31 26.03 3.32 -34.40
CA ASN A 31 26.17 4.74 -34.77
C ASN A 31 25.21 5.20 -35.88
N ALA A 32 24.03 4.61 -35.96
CA ALA A 32 23.08 4.79 -37.06
C ALA A 32 21.87 5.60 -36.61
N ASN A 33 21.45 6.55 -37.44
CA ASN A 33 20.19 7.26 -37.24
C ASN A 33 19.02 6.31 -37.50
N VAL A 34 18.08 6.26 -36.57
CA VAL A 34 16.92 5.38 -36.60
C VAL A 34 15.68 6.12 -36.11
N ALA A 35 14.55 5.87 -36.76
CA ALA A 35 13.25 6.28 -36.26
C ALA A 35 12.67 5.14 -35.43
N ILE A 36 12.37 5.39 -34.15
CA ILE A 36 11.79 4.39 -33.24
C ILE A 36 10.42 4.88 -32.81
N LYS A 37 9.42 4.03 -32.98
CA LYS A 37 8.08 4.23 -32.42
C LYS A 37 7.83 3.17 -31.36
N VAL A 38 7.43 3.60 -30.18
CA VAL A 38 7.00 2.72 -29.10
C VAL A 38 5.50 2.89 -28.90
N GLU A 39 4.79 1.77 -28.78
CA GLU A 39 3.36 1.72 -28.51
C GLU A 39 3.08 0.86 -27.28
N VAL A 40 2.14 1.30 -26.45
CA VAL A 40 1.47 0.43 -25.49
C VAL A 40 0.09 0.08 -26.06
N ARG A 41 -0.13 -1.20 -26.33
CA ARG A 41 -1.35 -1.75 -26.92
C ARG A 41 -2.17 -2.47 -25.87
N GLN A 42 -3.47 -2.23 -25.87
CA GLN A 42 -4.41 -2.85 -24.95
C GLN A 42 -5.13 -4.03 -25.62
N GLY A 43 -5.27 -5.13 -24.88
CA GLY A 43 -6.13 -6.28 -25.25
C GLY A 43 -5.47 -7.32 -26.16
N GLY A 44 -4.21 -7.15 -26.54
CA GLY A 44 -3.47 -8.13 -27.33
C GLY A 44 -2.26 -7.54 -28.04
N GLU A 45 -1.45 -8.40 -28.68
CA GLU A 45 -0.26 -8.02 -29.44
C GLU A 45 -0.59 -7.08 -30.62
N HIS A 46 -1.75 -7.27 -31.24
CA HIS A 46 -2.31 -6.41 -32.29
C HIS A 46 -3.49 -5.56 -31.79
N GLY A 47 -3.52 -5.30 -30.47
CA GLY A 47 -4.57 -4.52 -29.82
C GLY A 47 -4.54 -3.04 -30.16
N THR A 48 -5.43 -2.27 -29.53
CA THR A 48 -5.51 -0.82 -29.75
C THR A 48 -4.35 -0.11 -29.06
N ALA A 49 -3.58 0.70 -29.79
CA ALA A 49 -2.55 1.54 -29.20
C ALA A 49 -3.20 2.64 -28.33
N VAL A 50 -3.02 2.55 -27.03
CA VAL A 50 -3.53 3.51 -26.03
C VAL A 50 -2.48 4.54 -25.63
N PHE A 51 -1.21 4.27 -25.93
CA PHE A 51 -0.12 5.22 -25.85
C PHE A 51 0.83 5.00 -27.03
N SER A 52 1.40 6.09 -27.54
CA SER A 52 2.42 6.03 -28.58
C SER A 52 3.40 7.19 -28.47
N LYS A 53 4.68 6.91 -28.71
CA LYS A 53 5.76 7.89 -28.73
C LYS A 53 6.76 7.59 -29.83
N ASP A 54 7.05 8.62 -30.63
CA ASP A 54 8.09 8.60 -31.65
C ASP A 54 9.41 9.21 -31.14
N PHE A 55 10.51 8.63 -31.60
CA PHE A 55 11.88 9.04 -31.33
C PHE A 55 12.68 9.02 -32.62
N ASN A 56 13.50 10.05 -32.82
CA ASN A 56 14.54 10.06 -33.84
C ASN A 56 15.88 10.14 -33.12
N VAL A 57 16.59 9.02 -33.07
CA VAL A 57 17.81 8.87 -32.26
C VAL A 57 18.92 8.24 -33.08
N GLN A 58 20.15 8.37 -32.59
CA GLN A 58 21.30 7.66 -33.12
C GLN A 58 21.65 6.53 -32.16
N THR A 59 21.82 5.31 -32.68
CA THR A 59 22.31 4.18 -31.88
C THR A 59 23.75 4.43 -31.44
N ASP A 60 24.15 3.89 -30.30
CA ASP A 60 25.52 4.02 -29.82
C ASP A 60 26.50 3.08 -30.52
N LYS A 61 27.76 3.05 -30.05
CA LYS A 61 28.81 2.16 -30.58
C LYS A 61 28.53 0.67 -30.39
N HIS A 62 27.55 0.32 -29.55
CA HIS A 62 27.07 -1.03 -29.32
C HIS A 62 25.73 -1.31 -30.03
N GLY A 63 25.21 -0.33 -30.78
CA GLY A 63 23.94 -0.41 -31.49
C GLY A 63 22.73 -0.30 -30.59
N THR A 64 22.87 0.33 -29.42
CA THR A 64 21.80 0.49 -28.45
C THR A 64 21.27 1.92 -28.38
N CYS A 65 20.01 2.07 -27.98
CA CYS A 65 19.37 3.34 -27.65
C CYS A 65 18.76 3.25 -26.25
N ASN A 66 18.86 4.33 -25.47
CA ASN A 66 18.15 4.48 -24.21
C ASN A 66 17.04 5.52 -24.41
N LEU A 67 15.80 5.11 -24.18
CA LEU A 67 14.61 5.91 -24.37
C LEU A 67 13.93 6.13 -23.02
N MET A 68 13.34 7.30 -22.83
CA MET A 68 12.48 7.59 -21.69
C MET A 68 11.06 7.82 -22.21
N LEU A 69 10.11 7.07 -21.67
CA LEU A 69 8.71 7.18 -22.03
C LEU A 69 7.97 7.85 -20.89
N ASP A 70 7.55 9.09 -21.10
CA ASP A 70 6.68 9.79 -20.16
C ASP A 70 5.25 9.29 -20.36
N ILE A 71 4.78 8.50 -19.40
CA ILE A 71 3.45 7.91 -19.44
C ILE A 71 2.44 8.93 -18.92
N PRO A 72 1.33 9.19 -19.65
CA PRO A 72 0.30 10.09 -19.19
C PRO A 72 -0.35 9.60 -17.89
N ALA A 73 -0.57 10.51 -16.95
CA ALA A 73 -1.14 10.18 -15.63
C ALA A 73 -2.60 9.67 -15.73
N GLU A 74 -3.29 10.03 -16.81
CA GLU A 74 -4.67 9.63 -17.13
C GLU A 74 -4.78 8.24 -17.78
N MET A 75 -3.65 7.60 -18.11
CA MET A 75 -3.68 6.25 -18.68
C MET A 75 -4.24 5.27 -17.65
N ASP A 76 -5.37 4.64 -18.00
CA ASP A 76 -6.01 3.64 -17.15
C ASP A 76 -5.38 2.27 -17.40
N TRP A 77 -4.70 1.73 -16.38
CA TRP A 77 -4.00 0.44 -16.40
C TRP A 77 -4.87 -0.71 -15.85
N SER A 78 -6.09 -0.45 -15.39
CA SER A 78 -6.98 -1.50 -14.87
C SER A 78 -7.80 -2.20 -15.95
N LYS A 79 -7.66 -1.80 -17.23
CA LYS A 79 -8.55 -2.24 -18.31
C LYS A 79 -8.08 -3.52 -19.04
N GLY A 80 -7.17 -4.29 -18.44
CA GLY A 80 -6.78 -5.62 -18.91
C GLY A 80 -5.29 -5.78 -19.19
N ASP A 81 -4.96 -6.66 -20.13
CA ASP A 81 -3.57 -6.93 -20.53
C ASP A 81 -3.02 -5.84 -21.47
N TYR A 82 -1.77 -5.44 -21.23
CA TYR A 82 -1.04 -4.48 -22.06
C TYR A 82 0.17 -5.12 -22.71
N TYR A 83 0.51 -4.65 -23.90
CA TYR A 83 1.60 -5.13 -24.72
C TYR A 83 2.44 -3.96 -25.18
N PHE A 84 3.75 -4.14 -25.16
CA PHE A 84 4.73 -3.15 -25.53
C PHE A 84 5.27 -3.49 -26.92
N ALA A 85 4.87 -2.70 -27.92
CA ALA A 85 5.27 -2.88 -29.31
C ALA A 85 6.33 -1.85 -29.69
N THR A 86 7.37 -2.30 -30.38
CA THR A 86 8.41 -1.41 -30.90
C THR A 86 8.51 -1.54 -32.41
N LEU A 87 8.55 -0.39 -33.07
CA LEU A 87 8.78 -0.28 -34.49
C LEU A 87 10.07 0.50 -34.73
N VAL A 88 10.90 0.00 -35.64
CA VAL A 88 12.13 0.66 -36.09
C VAL A 88 12.00 0.92 -37.59
N ASP A 89 12.23 2.17 -37.99
CA ASP A 89 12.11 2.66 -39.37
C ASP A 89 10.76 2.24 -40.00
N GLY A 90 9.69 2.28 -39.21
CA GLY A 90 8.32 1.92 -39.61
C GLY A 90 7.99 0.43 -39.62
N LYS A 91 8.93 -0.45 -39.27
CA LYS A 91 8.70 -1.91 -39.21
C LYS A 91 8.61 -2.39 -37.77
N GLU A 92 7.58 -3.15 -37.44
CA GLU A 92 7.44 -3.80 -36.14
C GLU A 92 8.55 -4.84 -35.94
N THR A 93 9.33 -4.67 -34.88
CA THR A 93 10.47 -5.54 -34.57
C THR A 93 10.18 -6.48 -33.41
N GLY A 94 9.16 -6.19 -32.61
CA GLY A 94 8.75 -7.05 -31.51
C GLY A 94 7.59 -6.48 -30.70
N VAL A 95 6.82 -7.39 -30.13
CA VAL A 95 5.74 -7.10 -29.19
C VAL A 95 5.90 -8.00 -27.99
N ALA A 96 5.90 -7.43 -26.79
CA ALA A 96 6.02 -8.18 -25.54
C ALA A 96 4.86 -7.87 -24.59
N LYS A 97 4.29 -8.88 -23.94
CA LYS A 97 3.29 -8.67 -22.90
C LYS A 97 3.93 -7.97 -21.69
N MET A 98 3.33 -6.89 -21.22
CA MET A 98 3.74 -6.24 -19.97
C MET A 98 3.25 -7.10 -18.79
N ALA A 99 4.20 -7.62 -18.01
CA ALA A 99 3.90 -8.41 -16.82
C ALA A 99 4.15 -7.59 -15.54
N SER A 100 3.19 -7.63 -14.61
CA SER A 100 3.35 -7.04 -13.29
C SER A 100 4.40 -7.84 -12.48
N VAL A 101 5.30 -7.12 -11.82
CA VAL A 101 6.22 -7.70 -10.83
C VAL A 101 5.50 -7.92 -9.49
N PRO A 102 5.99 -8.82 -8.61
CA PRO A 102 5.27 -9.22 -7.38
C PRO A 102 4.82 -8.06 -6.47
N PHE A 103 5.60 -6.97 -6.41
CA PHE A 103 5.22 -5.77 -5.67
C PHE A 103 3.92 -5.12 -6.21
N ALA A 104 3.76 -5.04 -7.53
CA ALA A 104 2.55 -4.53 -8.16
C ALA A 104 1.35 -5.46 -7.94
N LEU A 105 1.58 -6.77 -7.90
CA LEU A 105 0.51 -7.76 -7.64
C LEU A 105 0.00 -7.69 -6.19
N CYS A 106 0.90 -7.56 -5.21
CA CYS A 106 0.53 -7.38 -3.81
C CYS A 106 -0.22 -6.07 -3.58
N ALA A 107 0.12 -5.02 -4.33
CA ALA A 107 -0.57 -3.76 -4.23
C ALA A 107 -1.95 -3.74 -4.91
N GLN A 108 -2.21 -4.65 -5.86
CA GLN A 108 -3.52 -4.81 -6.50
C GLN A 108 -4.59 -5.42 -5.57
N THR A 109 -4.20 -6.18 -4.55
CA THR A 109 -5.13 -6.76 -3.57
C THR A 109 -5.50 -5.80 -2.43
N LEU A 110 -4.81 -4.66 -2.32
CA LEU A 110 -5.07 -3.63 -1.32
C LEU A 110 -5.97 -2.54 -1.90
N SER A 111 -6.88 -1.99 -1.09
CA SER A 111 -7.71 -0.85 -1.50
C SER A 111 -6.95 0.48 -1.51
N GLY A 112 -5.66 0.46 -1.15
CA GLY A 112 -4.74 1.59 -1.21
C GLY A 112 -4.20 2.01 0.15
N VAL A 113 -3.63 3.22 0.18
CA VAL A 113 -3.14 3.87 1.40
C VAL A 113 -4.29 4.65 2.04
N ILE A 114 -4.52 4.46 3.35
CA ILE A 114 -5.50 5.29 4.07
C ILE A 114 -4.99 6.73 4.17
N THR A 115 -5.86 7.70 3.93
CA THR A 115 -5.51 9.13 4.08
C THR A 115 -5.83 9.65 5.49
N PRO A 116 -5.24 10.78 5.94
CA PRO A 116 -5.59 11.36 7.23
C PRO A 116 -7.08 11.71 7.35
N ALA A 117 -7.69 12.17 6.25
CA ALA A 117 -9.10 12.51 6.20
C ALA A 117 -10.00 11.27 6.37
N GLU A 118 -9.60 10.14 5.78
CA GLU A 118 -10.30 8.87 5.95
C GLU A 118 -10.13 8.30 7.35
N LEU A 119 -8.93 8.42 7.93
CA LEU A 119 -8.62 7.89 9.27
C LEU A 119 -9.39 8.62 10.39
N ILE A 120 -9.70 9.91 10.23
CA ILE A 120 -10.50 10.67 11.22
C ILE A 120 -11.86 10.01 11.45
N GLY A 121 -12.17 9.69 12.70
CA GLY A 121 -13.40 8.99 13.08
C GLY A 121 -13.15 7.92 14.14
N THR A 122 -14.19 7.15 14.44
CA THR A 122 -14.16 6.04 15.39
C THR A 122 -14.12 4.71 14.65
N TRP A 123 -13.27 3.81 15.13
CA TRP A 123 -12.95 2.54 14.51
C TRP A 123 -12.98 1.44 15.55
N ASP A 124 -13.75 0.39 15.28
CA ASP A 124 -13.91 -0.76 16.16
C ASP A 124 -13.24 -1.99 15.53
N GLY A 125 -12.56 -2.78 16.36
CA GLY A 125 -11.92 -4.04 15.99
C GLY A 125 -12.05 -5.09 17.08
N GLU A 126 -11.79 -6.34 16.70
CA GLU A 126 -11.76 -7.46 17.62
C GLU A 126 -10.49 -8.28 17.35
N GLU A 127 -9.84 -8.71 18.42
CA GLU A 127 -8.69 -9.61 18.39
C GLU A 127 -8.82 -10.68 19.48
N PRO A 128 -8.11 -11.81 19.36
CA PRO A 128 -8.04 -12.79 20.45
C PRO A 128 -7.53 -12.11 21.73
N ALA A 129 -8.20 -12.35 22.85
CA ALA A 129 -7.75 -11.85 24.13
C ALA A 129 -6.33 -12.36 24.46
N ALA A 130 -5.58 -11.55 25.21
CA ALA A 130 -4.39 -12.05 25.86
C ALA A 130 -4.75 -13.18 26.83
N SER A 131 -3.82 -14.13 26.99
CA SER A 131 -4.00 -15.07 28.08
C SER A 131 -3.70 -14.33 29.36
N LEU A 132 -4.74 -14.04 30.14
CA LEU A 132 -4.63 -13.36 31.43
C LEU A 132 -4.10 -14.31 32.53
N ASN A 133 -3.79 -15.57 32.18
CA ASN A 133 -3.08 -16.52 33.03
C ASN A 133 -2.10 -17.41 32.22
N ASP A 134 -0.87 -17.59 32.67
CA ASP A 134 0.17 -18.40 31.97
C ASP A 134 -0.17 -19.90 31.80
N SER A 135 -1.36 -20.36 32.20
CA SER A 135 -1.74 -21.78 32.24
C SER A 135 -2.83 -22.22 31.26
N HIS A 136 -3.40 -21.31 30.46
CA HIS A 136 -4.44 -21.64 29.48
C HIS A 136 -4.32 -20.81 28.20
N GLU A 137 -4.70 -21.39 27.05
CA GLU A 137 -5.09 -20.61 25.88
C GLU A 137 -6.40 -19.87 26.23
N SER A 138 -6.42 -18.56 26.02
CA SER A 138 -7.62 -17.74 26.23
C SER A 138 -8.55 -17.88 25.03
N ASP A 139 -9.81 -18.24 25.28
CA ASP A 139 -10.89 -18.20 24.29
C ASP A 139 -11.59 -16.82 24.25
N GLY A 140 -11.04 -15.84 24.99
CA GLY A 140 -11.60 -14.49 25.10
C GLY A 140 -11.44 -13.66 23.83
N ILE A 141 -12.23 -12.60 23.73
CA ILE A 141 -12.12 -11.59 22.65
C ILE A 141 -11.83 -10.24 23.30
N ALA A 142 -10.75 -9.60 22.85
CA ALA A 142 -10.48 -8.20 23.14
C ALA A 142 -11.16 -7.32 22.08
N ARG A 143 -11.94 -6.35 22.55
CA ARG A 143 -12.56 -5.33 21.70
C ARG A 143 -11.77 -4.05 21.77
N LEU A 144 -11.44 -3.49 20.62
CA LEU A 144 -10.67 -2.27 20.50
C LEU A 144 -11.51 -1.18 19.84
N THR A 145 -11.44 0.03 20.38
CA THR A 145 -12.02 1.22 19.81
C THR A 145 -10.96 2.32 19.75
N TYR A 146 -10.64 2.76 18.54
CA TYR A 146 -9.76 3.91 18.30
C TYR A 146 -10.60 5.08 17.81
N THR A 147 -10.35 6.29 18.32
CA THR A 147 -10.92 7.52 17.75
C THR A 147 -9.82 8.48 17.38
N PHE A 148 -9.74 8.82 16.10
CA PHE A 148 -8.79 9.80 15.56
C PHE A 148 -9.51 11.13 15.31
N LYS A 149 -9.01 12.21 15.91
CA LYS A 149 -9.57 13.55 15.78
C LYS A 149 -8.77 14.39 14.80
N LYS A 150 -9.45 15.36 14.19
CA LYS A 150 -8.87 16.27 13.18
C LYS A 150 -7.73 17.14 13.72
N ASP A 151 -7.68 17.36 15.03
CA ASP A 151 -6.63 18.14 15.69
C ASP A 151 -5.31 17.37 15.89
N GLY A 152 -5.23 16.12 15.42
CA GLY A 152 -4.05 15.27 15.59
C GLY A 152 -4.02 14.55 16.93
N THR A 153 -5.09 14.59 17.73
CA THR A 153 -5.23 13.80 18.96
C THR A 153 -6.15 12.61 18.73
N GLY A 154 -6.09 11.63 19.63
CA GLY A 154 -6.97 10.47 19.60
C GLY A 154 -7.14 9.81 20.95
N THR A 155 -8.08 8.87 20.98
CA THR A 155 -8.38 8.04 22.15
C THR A 155 -8.36 6.57 21.78
N LEU A 156 -7.96 5.76 22.75
CA LEU A 156 -8.03 4.30 22.71
C LEU A 156 -8.97 3.85 23.83
N TYR A 157 -9.81 2.87 23.53
CA TYR A 157 -10.53 2.07 24.51
C TYR A 157 -10.34 0.61 24.13
N GLN A 158 -9.92 -0.23 25.07
CA GLN A 158 -9.85 -1.66 24.90
C GLN A 158 -10.55 -2.32 26.09
N LYS A 159 -11.36 -3.33 25.79
CA LYS A 159 -12.01 -4.18 26.79
C LYS A 159 -11.72 -5.63 26.46
N GLU A 160 -11.13 -6.31 27.42
CA GLU A 160 -10.80 -7.72 27.34
C GLU A 160 -11.54 -8.48 28.43
N VAL A 161 -12.12 -9.62 28.06
CA VAL A 161 -12.86 -10.49 28.98
C VAL A 161 -12.41 -11.92 28.76
N ASP A 162 -11.87 -12.54 29.81
CA ASP A 162 -11.50 -13.95 29.86
C ASP A 162 -12.05 -14.58 31.15
N GLY A 163 -13.11 -15.38 31.03
CA GLY A 163 -13.78 -15.98 32.19
C GLY A 163 -14.30 -14.94 33.21
N GLN A 164 -13.69 -14.90 34.40
CA GLN A 164 -14.00 -13.95 35.48
C GLN A 164 -13.09 -12.70 35.52
N TYR A 165 -12.16 -12.60 34.58
CA TYR A 165 -11.21 -11.50 34.48
C TYR A 165 -11.70 -10.51 33.43
N GLU A 166 -11.77 -9.23 33.81
CA GLU A 166 -12.04 -8.14 32.89
C GLU A 166 -10.94 -7.10 33.02
N THR A 167 -10.30 -6.78 31.88
CA THR A 167 -9.30 -5.72 31.80
C THR A 167 -9.84 -4.62 30.89
N ILE A 168 -9.81 -3.39 31.38
CA ILE A 168 -10.17 -2.19 30.61
C ILE A 168 -8.93 -1.31 30.49
N ILE A 169 -8.60 -0.93 29.26
CA ILE A 169 -7.55 0.04 28.96
C ILE A 169 -8.18 1.25 28.30
N GLU A 170 -7.96 2.42 28.89
CA GLU A 170 -8.35 3.71 28.33
C GLU A 170 -7.11 4.54 28.04
N GLY A 171 -7.08 5.18 26.88
CA GLY A 171 -5.88 5.88 26.43
C GLY A 171 -6.14 7.17 25.68
N THR A 172 -5.16 8.06 25.75
CA THR A 172 -5.05 9.23 24.85
C THR A 172 -3.70 9.22 24.16
N PHE A 173 -3.66 9.73 22.94
CA PHE A 173 -2.44 9.83 22.14
C PHE A 173 -2.52 11.02 21.17
N SER A 174 -1.35 11.43 20.68
CA SER A 174 -1.17 12.30 19.51
C SER A 174 -0.85 11.41 18.30
N TRP A 175 -1.34 11.75 17.11
CA TRP A 175 -1.12 10.96 15.89
C TRP A 175 -0.73 11.81 14.69
N THR A 176 0.07 11.21 13.80
CA THR A 176 0.33 11.71 12.46
C THR A 176 0.45 10.55 11.48
N LEU A 177 0.10 10.78 10.22
CA LEU A 177 0.09 9.75 9.19
C LEU A 177 0.92 10.22 8.00
N THR A 178 1.91 9.43 7.61
CA THR A 178 2.72 9.73 6.43
C THR A 178 1.91 9.53 5.15
N PRO A 179 2.32 10.15 4.01
CA PRO A 179 1.72 9.87 2.71
C PRO A 179 1.81 8.40 2.27
N THR A 180 2.68 7.60 2.90
CA THR A 180 2.86 6.17 2.63
C THR A 180 2.02 5.27 3.53
N GLY A 181 1.19 5.83 4.42
CA GLY A 181 0.34 5.06 5.33
C GLY A 181 1.02 4.61 6.62
N MET A 182 2.15 5.20 7.00
CA MET A 182 2.77 4.94 8.30
C MET A 182 2.13 5.85 9.35
N LEU A 183 1.42 5.25 10.30
CA LEU A 183 0.85 5.95 11.44
C LEU A 183 1.89 6.01 12.54
N LEU A 184 2.16 7.21 13.03
CA LEU A 184 2.99 7.46 14.20
C LEU A 184 2.10 7.96 15.33
N LEU A 185 2.17 7.27 16.46
CA LEU A 185 1.44 7.57 17.68
C LEU A 185 2.43 7.97 18.78
N THR A 186 2.14 9.09 19.43
CA THR A 186 3.02 9.77 20.40
C THR A 186 2.21 10.23 21.61
N ASP A 187 2.89 10.68 22.66
CA ASP A 187 2.25 11.19 23.89
C ASP A 187 1.23 10.24 24.51
N TYR A 188 1.49 8.93 24.40
CA TYR A 188 0.60 7.90 24.92
C TYR A 188 0.46 7.98 26.43
N LYS A 189 -0.78 8.11 26.88
CA LYS A 189 -1.17 7.99 28.29
C LYS A 189 -2.23 6.92 28.39
N LEU A 190 -1.90 5.80 29.03
CA LEU A 190 -2.82 4.69 29.26
C LEU A 190 -3.19 4.60 30.74
N LYS A 191 -4.46 4.27 30.98
CA LYS A 191 -5.00 3.90 32.28
C LYS A 191 -5.58 2.49 32.12
N GLU A 192 -5.03 1.56 32.87
CA GLU A 192 -5.47 0.16 32.89
C GLU A 192 -6.22 -0.11 34.19
N THR A 193 -7.37 -0.77 34.09
CA THR A 193 -8.22 -1.17 35.22
C THR A 193 -8.47 -2.66 35.12
N GLU A 194 -8.04 -3.40 36.14
CA GLU A 194 -8.23 -4.85 36.24
C GLU A 194 -9.34 -5.14 37.25
N ASN A 195 -10.41 -5.77 36.77
CA ASN A 195 -11.55 -6.18 37.58
C ASN A 195 -11.51 -7.71 37.77
N ARG A 196 -11.35 -8.12 39.03
CA ARG A 196 -11.50 -9.52 39.46
C ARG A 196 -12.72 -9.63 40.36
N SER A 197 -13.55 -10.65 40.18
CA SER A 197 -14.80 -10.85 40.96
C SER A 197 -14.59 -10.86 42.49
N THR A 198 -13.37 -11.05 42.98
CA THR A 198 -13.04 -11.13 44.41
C THR A 198 -12.19 -9.98 44.94
N TYR A 199 -11.45 -9.24 44.11
CA TYR A 199 -10.60 -8.10 44.50
C TYR A 199 -10.36 -7.16 43.30
N PRO A 200 -10.96 -5.96 43.27
CA PRO A 200 -10.63 -4.96 42.25
C PRO A 200 -9.25 -4.33 42.53
N GLU A 201 -8.41 -4.19 41.50
CA GLU A 201 -7.10 -3.52 41.62
C GLU A 201 -7.20 -2.01 41.36
N GLU A 202 -6.28 -1.22 41.92
CA GLU A 202 -6.19 0.22 41.60
C GLU A 202 -5.69 0.44 40.16
N PRO A 203 -6.19 1.47 39.45
CA PRO A 203 -5.79 1.71 38.08
C PRO A 203 -4.31 2.06 37.93
N LYS A 204 -3.63 1.41 36.97
CA LYS A 204 -2.20 1.64 36.68
C LYS A 204 -2.07 2.63 35.53
N VAL A 205 -1.28 3.69 35.72
CA VAL A 205 -0.95 4.66 34.64
C VAL A 205 0.37 4.27 33.99
N LYS A 206 0.34 3.97 32.69
CA LYS A 206 1.52 3.59 31.90
C LYS A 206 1.87 4.70 30.92
N HIS A 207 3.15 5.10 30.92
CA HIS A 207 3.74 5.92 29.86
C HIS A 207 4.31 4.97 28.81
N VAL A 208 3.84 5.08 27.57
CA VAL A 208 4.22 4.16 26.50
C VAL A 208 5.17 4.88 25.55
N LYS A 209 6.18 4.15 25.07
CA LYS A 209 7.07 4.66 24.02
C LYS A 209 6.27 5.00 22.76
N PRO A 210 6.74 5.96 21.94
CA PRO A 210 6.17 6.22 20.63
C PRO A 210 6.04 4.92 19.82
N TRP A 211 4.90 4.75 19.16
CA TRP A 211 4.56 3.57 18.39
C TRP A 211 4.36 3.94 16.93
N TYR A 212 4.88 3.14 16.02
CA TYR A 212 4.67 3.34 14.59
C TYR A 212 4.20 2.04 13.95
N THR A 213 3.21 2.14 13.08
CA THR A 213 2.65 0.98 12.38
C THR A 213 2.13 1.36 11.00
N PRO A 214 2.27 0.49 9.99
CA PRO A 214 1.57 0.67 8.74
C PRO A 214 0.05 0.53 8.95
N VAL A 215 -0.72 1.44 8.36
CA VAL A 215 -2.18 1.33 8.28
C VAL A 215 -2.56 1.23 6.81
N VAL A 216 -3.22 0.14 6.47
CA VAL A 216 -3.54 -0.19 5.08
C VAL A 216 -5.04 -0.15 4.89
N LYS A 217 -5.51 0.53 3.84
CA LYS A 217 -6.93 0.51 3.49
C LYS A 217 -7.23 -0.83 2.83
N VAL A 218 -8.14 -1.59 3.43
CA VAL A 218 -8.55 -2.92 2.90
C VAL A 218 -9.95 -2.89 2.30
N GLY A 219 -10.72 -1.83 2.55
CA GLY A 219 -12.02 -1.58 1.93
C GLY A 219 -12.62 -0.24 2.37
N GLU A 220 -13.81 0.08 1.89
CA GLU A 220 -14.56 1.24 2.39
C GLU A 220 -14.90 1.06 3.87
N GLY A 221 -14.52 2.02 4.70
CA GLY A 221 -14.71 1.93 6.15
C GLY A 221 -13.95 0.77 6.81
N LYS A 222 -12.90 0.22 6.17
CA LYS A 222 -12.08 -0.86 6.72
C LYS A 222 -10.59 -0.60 6.54
N CYS A 223 -9.83 -0.72 7.62
CA CYS A 223 -8.38 -0.66 7.56
C CYS A 223 -7.75 -1.80 8.38
N PHE A 224 -6.57 -2.23 7.94
CA PHE A 224 -5.72 -3.14 8.71
C PHE A 224 -4.74 -2.31 9.54
N PHE A 225 -4.58 -2.69 10.80
CA PHE A 225 -3.85 -1.98 11.84
C PHE A 225 -3.15 -3.00 12.73
N THR A 226 -1.90 -2.80 13.16
CA THR A 226 -1.34 -3.66 14.23
C THR A 226 -1.78 -3.12 15.58
N ALA A 227 -2.47 -3.93 16.39
CA ALA A 227 -2.89 -3.50 17.72
C ALA A 227 -1.70 -2.97 18.54
N VAL A 228 -1.98 -1.99 19.40
CA VAL A 228 -0.96 -1.39 20.26
C VAL A 228 -0.80 -2.24 21.52
N ASP A 229 -0.33 -3.47 21.34
CA ASP A 229 0.26 -4.27 22.40
C ASP A 229 1.75 -4.43 22.07
N GLN A 230 2.62 -3.99 22.99
CA GLN A 230 4.07 -3.99 22.75
C GLN A 230 4.65 -5.40 22.67
N ASP A 231 3.96 -6.38 23.25
CA ASP A 231 4.40 -7.76 23.32
C ASP A 231 3.76 -8.63 22.23
N ARG A 232 2.65 -8.17 21.63
CA ARG A 232 1.92 -8.87 20.56
C ARG A 232 1.82 -8.02 19.30
N GLN A 233 2.62 -8.37 18.29
CA GLN A 233 2.48 -7.80 16.94
C GLN A 233 1.33 -8.48 16.19
N GLU A 234 0.13 -8.41 16.74
CA GLU A 234 -1.07 -8.94 16.09
C GLU A 234 -1.73 -7.89 15.21
N GLY A 235 -2.10 -8.32 14.00
CA GLY A 235 -2.78 -7.50 13.02
C GLY A 235 -4.28 -7.60 13.17
N VAL A 236 -4.94 -6.46 13.29
CA VAL A 236 -6.39 -6.34 13.46
C VAL A 236 -6.99 -5.58 12.30
N VAL A 237 -8.15 -6.05 11.81
CA VAL A 237 -8.97 -5.29 10.88
C VAL A 237 -9.93 -4.43 11.68
N LEU A 238 -9.78 -3.11 11.56
CA LEU A 238 -10.70 -2.15 12.13
C LEU A 238 -11.79 -1.79 11.12
N THR A 239 -12.99 -1.62 11.63
CA THR A 239 -14.19 -1.21 10.90
C THR A 239 -14.67 0.14 11.42
N ARG A 240 -15.03 1.05 10.52
CA ARG A 240 -15.55 2.36 10.89
C ARG A 240 -16.93 2.19 11.54
N LYS A 241 -17.12 2.89 12.65
CA LYS A 241 -18.39 2.95 13.38
C LYS A 241 -19.40 3.89 12.72
#